data_AF-A0A3E0HJD8-F1
#
_entry.id   AF-A0A3E0HJD8-F1
#
_cell.length_a   1.000
_cell.length_b   1.000
_cell.length_c   1.000
_cell.angle_alpha   90.00
_cell.angle_beta   90.00
_cell.angle_gamma   90.00
#
_symmetry.space_group_name_H-M   'P 1'
#
loop_
_entity.id
_entity.type
_entity.pdbx_description
1 polymer ?
#
loop_
_entity_poly.entity_id
_entity_poly.type
_entity_poly.pdbx_seq_one_letter_code
_entity_poly.pdbx_strand_id
1 'polypeptide(L)' 'MVIATDSPAGRVAEAIEQLTAHLPTPDQPTTCPMCSRQGWPCTGFDAAARHLQAAGVPVGYLVPLDLHPTLWPVP' A
#
# COMPACT_ATOMS: atom_id res chain seq x y z
N MET A 1 17.17 15.20 0.29
CA MET A 1 16.80 15.27 -1.14
C MET A 1 15.37 15.78 -1.20
N VAL A 2 15.10 16.85 -1.95
CA VAL A 2 13.73 17.39 -2.10
C VAL A 2 13.23 16.99 -3.48
N ILE A 3 12.21 16.13 -3.55
CA ILE A 3 11.51 15.81 -4.79
C ILE A 3 10.28 16.70 -4.86
N ALA A 4 10.06 17.38 -5.99
CA ALA A 4 8.83 18.14 -6.18
C ALA A 4 7.63 17.19 -6.20
N THR A 5 6.63 17.43 -5.35
CA THR A 5 5.45 16.56 -5.18
C THR A 5 4.71 16.34 -6.50
N ASP A 6 4.61 17.37 -7.34
CA ASP A 6 3.91 17.29 -8.63
C ASP A 6 4.73 16.61 -9.74
N SER A 7 5.99 16.27 -9.48
CA SER A 7 6.78 15.48 -10.43
C SER A 7 6.28 14.03 -10.47
N PRO A 8 6.53 13.29 -11.56
CA PRO A 8 6.22 11.86 -11.61
C PRO A 8 6.82 11.08 -10.43
N ALA A 9 8.06 11.40 -10.06
CA ALA A 9 8.73 10.78 -8.91
C ALA A 9 8.08 11.15 -7.58
N GLY A 10 7.65 12.41 -7.41
CA GLY A 10 6.96 12.89 -6.22
C GLY A 10 5.62 12.17 -5.99
N ARG A 11 4.82 12.02 -7.05
CA ARG A 11 3.55 11.28 -6.99
C ARG A 11 3.74 9.80 -6.67
N VAL A 12 4.81 9.17 -7.17
CA VAL A 12 5.14 7.78 -6.82
C VAL A 12 5.56 7.69 -5.35
N ALA A 13 6.39 8.60 -4.86
CA ALA A 13 6.79 8.64 -3.46
C ALA A 13 5.57 8.79 -2.52
N GLU A 14 4.66 9.72 -2.84
CA GLU A 14 3.41 9.89 -2.11
C GLU A 14 2.56 8.61 -2.15
N ALA A 15 2.43 7.95 -3.30
CA ALA A 15 1.68 6.70 -3.40
C ALA A 15 2.32 5.55 -2.59
N ILE A 16 3.66 5.49 -2.47
CA ILE A 16 4.36 4.55 -1.60
C ILE A 16 4.06 4.85 -0.13
N GLU A 17 4.13 6.12 0.28
CA GLU A 17 3.81 6.55 1.64
C GLU A 17 2.36 6.21 2.00
N GLN A 18 1.41 6.52 1.11
CA GLN A 18 0.00 6.16 1.28
C GLN A 18 -0.20 4.65 1.35
N LEU A 19 0.45 3.86 0.47
CA LEU A 19 0.31 2.41 0.53
C LEU A 19 0.83 1.83 1.84
N THR A 20 2.04 2.25 2.24
CA THR A 20 2.73 1.72 3.44
C THR A 20 2.06 2.15 4.73
N ALA A 21 1.50 3.35 4.80
CA ALA A 21 0.72 3.81 5.95
C ALA A 21 -0.50 2.93 6.23
N HIS A 22 -1.08 2.31 5.20
CA HIS A 22 -2.25 1.45 5.34
C HIS A 22 -1.91 -0.02 5.64
N LEU A 23 -0.62 -0.41 5.69
CA LEU A 23 -0.23 -1.78 6.00
C LEU A 23 -0.59 -2.13 7.45
N PRO A 24 -1.15 -3.32 7.69
CA PRO A 24 -1.42 -3.80 9.03
C PRO A 24 -0.10 -4.05 9.79
N THR A 25 -0.19 -4.04 11.11
CA THR A 25 0.92 -4.43 11.98
C THR A 25 0.96 -5.95 12.13
N PRO A 26 2.12 -6.55 12.47
CA PRO A 26 2.24 -8.00 12.61
C PRO A 26 1.31 -8.63 13.65
N ASP A 27 0.94 -7.88 14.70
CA ASP A 27 0.00 -8.30 15.74
C ASP A 27 -1.47 -8.26 15.27
N GLN A 28 -1.77 -7.50 14.23
CA GLN A 28 -3.14 -7.27 13.72
C GLN A 28 -3.19 -7.31 12.18
N PRO A 29 -2.87 -8.45 11.54
CA PRO A 29 -2.67 -8.57 10.09
C PRO A 29 -3.93 -8.32 9.24
N THR A 30 -5.08 -8.20 9.88
CA THR A 30 -6.38 -7.96 9.23
C THR A 30 -6.92 -6.56 9.49
N THR A 31 -6.20 -5.69 10.20
CA THR A 31 -6.69 -4.35 10.60
C THR A 31 -5.85 -3.25 9.97
N CYS A 32 -6.52 -2.30 9.29
CA CYS A 32 -5.83 -1.13 8.78
C CYS A 32 -5.61 -0.09 9.89
N PRO A 33 -4.36 0.36 10.16
CA PRO A 33 -4.08 1.31 11.23
C PRO A 33 -4.65 2.71 10.93
N MET A 34 -4.73 3.09 9.65
CA MET A 34 -5.23 4.40 9.22
C MET A 34 -6.74 4.51 9.24
N CYS A 35 -7.46 3.43 8.97
CA CYS A 35 -8.92 3.46 8.82
C CYS A 35 -9.67 3.10 10.10
N SER A 36 -8.98 2.57 11.12
CA SER A 36 -9.43 2.18 12.48
C SER A 36 -10.69 1.30 12.62
N ARG A 37 -11.50 1.14 11.57
CA ARG A 37 -12.78 0.40 11.53
C ARG A 37 -12.93 -0.44 10.27
N GLN A 38 -11.95 -0.41 9.37
CA GLN A 38 -11.94 -1.21 8.15
C GLN A 38 -10.90 -2.31 8.29
N GLY A 39 -11.28 -3.51 7.84
CA GLY A 39 -10.32 -4.58 7.63
C GLY A 39 -9.32 -4.20 6.55
N TRP A 40 -8.14 -4.81 6.60
CA TRP A 40 -7.16 -4.75 5.53
C TRP A 40 -7.33 -5.96 4.59
N PRO A 41 -7.21 -5.78 3.26
CA PRO A 41 -6.98 -4.54 2.53
C PRO A 41 -8.18 -3.59 2.58
N CYS A 42 -7.89 -2.29 2.72
CA CYS A 42 -8.90 -1.24 2.79
C CYS A 42 -8.89 -0.38 1.52
N THR A 43 -9.92 0.47 1.35
CA THR A 43 -10.07 1.29 0.14
C THR A 43 -8.87 2.21 -0.12
N GLY A 44 -8.25 2.74 0.95
CA GLY A 44 -7.06 3.60 0.84
C GLY A 44 -5.84 2.84 0.33
N PHE A 45 -5.61 1.63 0.85
CA PHE A 45 -4.58 0.73 0.34
C PHE A 45 -4.81 0.41 -1.14
N ASP A 46 -6.03 0.04 -1.52
CA ASP A 46 -6.36 -0.32 -2.91
C ASP A 46 -6.17 0.87 -3.87
N ALA A 47 -6.51 2.08 -3.44
CA ALA A 47 -6.32 3.29 -4.23
C ALA A 47 -4.83 3.56 -4.48
N ALA A 48 -4.00 3.49 -3.43
CA ALA A 48 -2.55 3.67 -3.57
C ALA A 48 -1.92 2.55 -4.42
N ALA A 49 -2.36 1.30 -4.22
CA ALA A 49 -1.92 0.15 -5.00
C ALA A 49 -2.20 0.33 -6.50
N ARG A 50 -3.40 0.82 -6.88
CA ARG A 50 -3.72 1.13 -8.28
C ARG A 50 -2.85 2.24 -8.85
N HIS A 51 -2.55 3.30 -8.10
CA HIS A 51 -1.64 4.35 -8.56
C HIS A 51 -0.23 3.82 -8.83
N LEU A 52 0.29 2.97 -7.94
CA LEU A 52 1.61 2.34 -8.10
C LEU A 52 1.65 1.39 -9.30
N GLN A 53 0.61 0.57 -9.48
CA GLN A 53 0.48 -0.29 -10.66
C GLN A 53 0.46 0.52 -11.97
N ALA A 54 -0.29 1.63 -12.01
CA ALA A 54 -0.32 2.53 -13.18
C ALA A 54 1.05 3.17 -13.47
N ALA A 55 1.88 3.35 -12.44
CA ALA A 55 3.26 3.82 -12.56
C ALA A 55 4.28 2.69 -12.85
N GLY A 56 3.83 1.45 -13.02
CA GLY A 56 4.69 0.28 -13.26
C GLY A 56 5.45 -0.20 -12.02
N VAL A 57 5.06 0.24 -10.82
CA VAL A 57 5.66 -0.17 -9.55
C VAL A 57 4.91 -1.40 -9.00
N PRO A 58 5.56 -2.57 -8.89
CA PRO A 58 4.91 -3.77 -8.37
C PRO A 58 4.67 -3.69 -6.86
N VAL A 59 3.40 -3.73 -6.46
CA VAL A 59 2.95 -3.61 -5.06
C VAL A 59 3.56 -4.68 -4.16
N GLY A 60 3.80 -5.89 -4.67
CA GLY A 60 4.39 -6.98 -3.90
C GLY A 60 5.78 -6.69 -3.30
N TYR A 61 6.53 -5.72 -3.84
CA TYR A 61 7.81 -5.28 -3.26
C TYR A 61 7.66 -4.32 -2.07
N LEU A 62 6.46 -3.78 -1.86
CA LEU A 62 6.16 -2.85 -0.78
C LEU A 62 5.34 -3.50 0.34
N VAL A 63 4.83 -4.71 0.10
CA VAL A 63 4.01 -5.46 1.06
C VAL A 63 4.86 -6.57 1.69
N PRO A 64 4.94 -6.64 3.03
CA PRO A 64 5.54 -7.77 3.75
C PRO A 64 5.03 -9.14 3.29
N LEU A 65 5.92 -10.14 3.18
CA LEU A 65 5.62 -11.46 2.61
C LEU A 65 4.51 -12.21 3.36
N ASP A 66 4.41 -12.02 4.67
CA ASP A 66 3.38 -12.60 5.55
C ASP A 66 1.97 -12.09 5.22
N LEU A 67 1.85 -10.94 4.56
CA LEU A 67 0.57 -10.37 4.13
C LEU A 67 0.21 -10.74 2.68
N HIS A 68 1.12 -11.35 1.92
CA HIS A 68 0.86 -11.77 0.54
C HIS A 68 -0.32 -12.74 0.40
N PRO A 69 -0.52 -13.74 1.29
CA PRO A 69 -1.65 -14.66 1.18
C PRO A 69 -3.03 -13.97 1.22
N THR A 70 -3.13 -12.82 1.88
CA THR A 70 -4.38 -12.04 1.95
C THR A 70 -4.68 -11.32 0.64
N LEU A 71 -3.65 -10.86 -0.08
CA LEU A 71 -3.80 -10.14 -1.35
C LEU A 71 -3.87 -11.06 -2.57
N TRP A 72 -3.12 -12.16 -2.52
CA TRP A 72 -2.98 -13.12 -3.60
C TRP A 72 -3.22 -14.53 -3.07
N PRO A 73 -4.47 -14.87 -2.71
CA PRO A 73 -4.81 -16.21 -2.26
C PRO A 73 -4.52 -17.21 -3.38
N VAL A 74 -3.83 -18.29 -3.02
CA VAL A 74 -3.59 -19.41 -3.94
C VAL A 74 -4.94 -20.07 -4.29
N PRO A 75 -5.17 -20.45 -5.56
CA PRO A 75 -6.39 -21.12 -6.00
C PRO A 75 -6.64 -22.47 -5.32
#